data_AF-A0A2D0BSL1-F1
#
_entry.id   AF-A0A2D0BSL1-F1
#
_cell.length_a   1.000
_cell.length_b   1.000
_cell.length_c   1.000
_cell.angle_alpha   90.00
_cell.angle_beta   90.00
_cell.angle_gamma   90.00
#
_symmetry.space_group_name_H-M   'P 1'
#
loop_
_entity.id
_entity.type
_entity.pdbx_description
1 polymer ?
#
loop_
_entity_poly.entity_id
_entity_poly.type
_entity_poly.pdbx_seq_one_letter_code
_entity_poly.pdbx_strand_id
1 'polypeptide(L)'
;MSGSIKNQQSILEKYAKENGFKNPRLFIDDGYSGVTFTRPAFMEMMDLAEQDKTERLLSKTTPDWVGTALLSDSFLRKILTVWVVRYIAIMDNIDTDKGISDPVPMQDLFNEWHAKNTSQKVRNVFRNK
;
A
#
# COMPACT_ATOMS: atom_id res chain seq x y z
N MET A 1 16.92 -15.71 -9.17
CA MET A 1 16.01 -14.54 -9.18
C MET A 1 15.77 -14.09 -10.61
N SER A 2 14.53 -14.22 -11.09
CA SER A 2 14.13 -13.92 -12.47
C SER A 2 14.40 -12.44 -12.86
N GLY A 3 14.66 -12.18 -14.14
CA GLY A 3 14.86 -10.82 -14.66
C GLY A 3 13.65 -9.91 -14.45
N SER A 4 12.43 -10.47 -14.45
CA SER A 4 11.21 -9.70 -14.17
C SER A 4 11.18 -9.17 -12.73
N ILE A 5 11.53 -10.01 -11.74
CA ILE A 5 11.55 -9.62 -10.32
C ILE A 5 12.58 -8.52 -10.08
N LYS A 6 13.78 -8.64 -10.67
CA LYS A 6 14.82 -7.61 -10.59
C LYS A 6 14.36 -6.26 -11.15
N ASN A 7 13.63 -6.27 -12.25
CA ASN A 7 13.06 -5.06 -12.83
C ASN A 7 12.01 -4.42 -11.92
N GLN A 8 11.13 -5.22 -11.31
CA GLN A 8 10.14 -4.73 -10.34
C GLN A 8 10.79 -4.08 -9.12
N GLN A 9 11.81 -4.73 -8.56
CA GLN A 9 12.60 -4.19 -7.46
C GLN A 9 13.23 -2.84 -7.82
N SER A 10 13.88 -2.74 -8.98
CA SER A 10 14.50 -1.49 -9.46
C SER A 10 13.51 -0.33 -9.54
N ILE A 11 12.29 -0.58 -10.06
CA ILE A 11 11.22 0.44 -10.13
C ILE A 11 10.83 0.91 -8.73
N LEU A 12 10.62 -0.01 -7.80
CA LEU A 12 10.21 0.30 -6.43
C LEU A 12 11.29 1.06 -5.66
N GLU A 13 12.54 0.62 -5.75
CA GLU A 13 13.68 1.25 -5.09
C GLU A 13 13.92 2.67 -5.63
N LYS A 14 13.86 2.83 -6.96
CA LYS A 14 13.96 4.14 -7.60
C LYS A 14 12.87 5.08 -7.09
N TYR A 15 11.62 4.64 -7.09
CA TYR A 15 10.49 5.45 -6.64
C TYR A 15 10.63 5.83 -5.15
N ALA A 16 10.99 4.88 -4.30
CA ALA A 16 11.22 5.14 -2.88
C ALA A 16 12.33 6.18 -2.65
N LYS A 17 13.44 6.05 -3.39
CA LYS A 17 14.56 7.00 -3.33
C LYS A 17 14.16 8.40 -3.79
N GLU A 18 13.48 8.52 -4.93
CA GLU A 18 13.04 9.81 -5.49
C GLU A 18 12.04 10.54 -4.59
N ASN A 19 11.21 9.79 -3.84
CA ASN A 19 10.26 10.36 -2.89
C ASN A 19 10.82 10.48 -1.45
N GLY A 20 12.10 10.18 -1.24
CA GLY A 20 12.76 10.31 0.07
C GLY A 20 12.25 9.33 1.13
N PHE A 21 11.64 8.21 0.73
CA PHE A 21 11.19 7.18 1.66
C PHE A 21 12.39 6.44 2.26
N LYS A 22 12.44 6.39 3.59
CA LYS A 22 13.55 5.78 4.34
C LYS A 22 13.20 4.36 4.77
N ASN A 23 14.23 3.55 5.01
CA ASN A 23 14.12 2.17 5.51
C ASN A 23 13.24 1.24 4.63
N PRO A 24 13.42 1.21 3.29
CA PRO A 24 12.67 0.28 2.46
C PRO A 24 12.98 -1.17 2.86
N ARG A 25 11.94 -1.99 3.00
CA ARG A 25 12.03 -3.43 3.14
C ARG A 25 11.36 -4.07 1.93
N LEU A 26 12.05 -5.05 1.35
CA LEU A 26 11.58 -5.73 0.15
C LEU A 26 10.96 -7.07 0.52
N PHE A 27 9.75 -7.32 0.06
CA PHE A 27 9.01 -8.57 0.25
C PHE A 27 8.86 -9.27 -1.09
N ILE A 28 9.33 -10.52 -1.18
CA ILE A 28 9.37 -11.28 -2.43
C ILE A 28 8.80 -12.68 -2.19
N ASP A 29 7.74 -13.00 -2.92
CA ASP A 29 7.13 -14.33 -2.93
C ASP A 29 7.37 -14.99 -4.30
N ASP A 30 8.57 -15.52 -4.54
CA ASP A 30 8.89 -16.24 -5.79
C ASP A 30 8.19 -17.61 -5.81
N GLY A 31 7.49 -17.92 -6.91
CA GLY A 31 6.74 -19.17 -7.06
C GLY A 31 5.36 -19.23 -6.40
N TYR A 32 4.83 -18.11 -5.89
CA TYR A 32 3.49 -18.03 -5.31
C TYR A 32 2.47 -17.40 -6.26
N SER A 33 1.22 -17.85 -6.17
CA SER A 33 0.11 -17.25 -6.92
C SER A 33 -0.23 -15.85 -6.38
N GLY A 34 -0.42 -14.89 -7.28
CA GLY A 34 -0.79 -13.51 -6.95
C GLY A 34 -2.17 -13.36 -6.30
N VAL A 35 -3.01 -14.40 -6.32
CA VAL A 35 -4.35 -14.37 -5.70
C VAL A 35 -4.41 -15.00 -4.30
N THR A 36 -3.32 -15.58 -3.80
CA THR A 36 -3.30 -16.13 -2.43
C THR A 36 -2.80 -15.12 -1.40
N PHE A 37 -3.41 -15.15 -0.22
CA PHE A 37 -2.99 -14.39 0.96
C PHE A 37 -2.01 -15.17 1.84
N THR A 38 -1.75 -16.44 1.53
CA THR A 38 -0.88 -17.31 2.34
C THR A 38 0.59 -17.26 1.95
N ARG A 39 1.05 -16.12 1.43
CA ARG A 39 2.42 -15.99 0.93
C ARG A 39 3.33 -15.51 2.07
N PRO A 40 4.50 -16.14 2.31
CA PRO A 40 5.33 -15.85 3.48
C PRO A 40 5.75 -14.38 3.61
N ALA A 41 6.27 -13.77 2.54
CA ALA A 41 6.73 -12.39 2.59
C ALA A 41 5.55 -11.41 2.70
N PHE A 42 4.42 -11.74 2.06
CA PHE A 42 3.19 -10.98 2.24
C PHE A 42 2.66 -11.05 3.69
N MET A 43 2.67 -12.22 4.33
CA MET A 43 2.27 -12.35 5.73
C MET A 43 3.19 -11.54 6.66
N GLU A 44 4.51 -11.58 6.44
CA GLU A 44 5.46 -10.77 7.20
C GLU A 44 5.18 -9.26 7.03
N MET A 45 4.91 -8.82 5.81
CA MET A 45 4.51 -7.46 5.51
C MET A 45 3.23 -7.05 6.28
N MET A 46 2.28 -7.98 6.41
CA MET A 46 1.05 -7.75 7.16
C MET A 46 1.28 -7.66 8.67
N ASP A 47 2.10 -8.54 9.23
CA ASP A 47 2.45 -8.51 10.65
C ASP A 47 3.13 -7.19 11.04
N LEU A 48 4.00 -6.66 10.17
CA LEU A 48 4.62 -5.35 10.37
C LEU A 48 3.61 -4.20 10.30
N ALA A 49 2.63 -4.29 9.40
CA ALA A 49 1.56 -3.29 9.31
C ALA A 49 0.64 -3.34 10.54
N GLU A 50 0.32 -4.53 11.03
CA GLU A 50 -0.51 -4.72 12.24
C GLU A 50 0.17 -4.19 13.51
N GLN A 51 1.50 -4.25 13.57
CA GLN A 51 2.30 -3.73 14.69
C GLN A 51 2.62 -2.23 14.58
N ASP A 52 1.95 -1.48 13.69
CA ASP A 52 2.22 -0.06 13.39
C ASP A 52 3.69 0.22 12.98
N LYS A 53 4.40 -0.78 12.44
CA LYS A 53 5.78 -0.67 11.97
C LYS A 53 5.87 -0.32 10.48
N THR A 54 4.74 -0.09 9.82
CA THR A 54 4.66 0.22 8.39
C THR A 54 3.86 1.49 8.16
N GLU A 55 4.52 2.52 7.65
CA GLU A 55 3.85 3.77 7.27
C GLU A 55 3.35 3.73 5.82
N ARG A 56 4.06 3.01 4.94
CA ARG A 56 3.82 2.99 3.49
C ARG A 56 3.99 1.59 2.91
N LEU A 57 3.09 1.22 1.99
CA LEU A 57 3.20 0.03 1.16
C LEU A 57 3.29 0.44 -0.31
N LEU A 58 4.32 -0.07 -0.99
CA LEU A 58 4.58 0.21 -2.41
C LEU A 58 4.42 -1.08 -3.22
N SER A 59 3.76 -0.96 -4.37
CA SER A 59 3.64 -2.00 -5.38
C SER A 59 3.88 -1.42 -6.78
N LYS A 60 4.27 -2.27 -7.72
CA LYS A 60 4.46 -1.86 -9.12
C LYS A 60 3.11 -1.58 -9.77
N THR A 61 2.21 -2.55 -9.70
CA THR A 61 0.81 -2.50 -10.12
C THR A 61 -0.03 -3.03 -8.98
N THR A 62 -1.31 -2.67 -8.99
CA THR A 62 -2.31 -3.17 -8.06
C THR A 62 -2.31 -4.70 -8.11
N PRO A 63 -2.24 -5.37 -6.96
CA PRO A 63 -2.28 -6.82 -6.92
C PRO A 63 -3.60 -7.37 -7.48
N ASP A 64 -3.53 -8.45 -8.24
CA ASP A 64 -4.70 -9.10 -8.86
C ASP A 64 -5.79 -9.49 -7.85
N TRP A 65 -5.40 -9.81 -6.60
CA TRP A 65 -6.36 -10.11 -5.54
C TRP A 65 -7.28 -8.92 -5.20
N VAL A 66 -6.89 -7.68 -5.49
CA VAL A 66 -7.74 -6.49 -5.26
C VAL A 66 -9.04 -6.54 -6.07
N GLY A 67 -9.01 -7.17 -7.25
CA GLY A 67 -10.20 -7.41 -8.06
C GLY A 67 -11.12 -8.50 -7.52
N THR A 68 -10.69 -9.27 -6.53
CA THR A 68 -11.49 -10.35 -5.92
C THR A 68 -12.30 -9.82 -4.74
N ALA A 69 -13.48 -9.27 -5.06
CA ALA A 69 -14.27 -8.32 -4.26
C ALA A 69 -14.41 -8.60 -2.75
N LEU A 70 -14.61 -9.85 -2.31
CA LEU A 70 -14.90 -10.13 -0.89
C LEU A 70 -13.67 -10.11 0.01
N LEU A 71 -12.54 -10.64 -0.47
CA LEU A 71 -11.30 -10.70 0.31
C LEU A 71 -10.53 -9.39 0.22
N SER A 72 -10.63 -8.68 -0.91
CA SER A 72 -9.94 -7.41 -1.12
C SER A 72 -10.51 -6.27 -0.28
N ASP A 73 -11.83 -6.18 -0.11
CA ASP A 73 -12.46 -5.12 0.69
C ASP A 73 -12.03 -5.18 2.16
N SER A 74 -12.20 -6.35 2.80
CA SER A 74 -11.82 -6.54 4.21
C SER A 74 -10.34 -6.26 4.47
N PHE A 75 -9.48 -6.65 3.53
CA PHE A 75 -8.05 -6.44 3.60
C PHE A 75 -7.65 -4.97 3.41
N LEU A 76 -8.15 -4.32 2.35
CA LEU A 76 -7.89 -2.91 2.10
C LEU A 76 -8.44 -2.04 3.24
N ARG A 77 -9.62 -2.37 3.78
CA ARG A 77 -10.18 -1.69 4.95
C ARG A 77 -9.28 -1.83 6.19
N LYS A 78 -8.64 -2.98 6.42
CA LYS A 78 -7.65 -3.11 7.50
C LYS A 78 -6.44 -2.18 7.27
N ILE A 79 -5.81 -2.26 6.10
CA ILE A 79 -4.63 -1.44 5.78
C ILE A 79 -4.95 0.06 5.87
N LEU A 80 -6.04 0.47 5.25
CA LEU A 80 -6.40 1.87 5.09
C LEU A 80 -7.05 2.41 6.37
N THR A 81 -8.10 1.77 6.87
CA THR A 81 -8.90 2.37 7.94
C THR A 81 -8.35 2.07 9.33
N VAL A 82 -7.83 0.85 9.54
CA VAL A 82 -7.38 0.37 10.86
C VAL A 82 -5.91 0.72 11.09
N TRP A 83 -5.01 0.25 10.22
CA TRP A 83 -3.57 0.48 10.34
C TRP A 83 -3.10 1.82 9.76
N VAL A 84 -3.97 2.52 9.02
CA VAL A 84 -3.72 3.87 8.48
C VAL A 84 -2.45 3.93 7.63
N VAL A 85 -2.15 2.85 6.92
CA VAL A 85 -0.98 2.74 6.05
C VAL A 85 -1.27 3.37 4.71
N ARG A 86 -0.34 4.20 4.20
CA ARG A 86 -0.44 4.78 2.85
C ARG A 86 -0.09 3.72 1.80
N TYR A 87 -0.98 3.49 0.86
CA TYR A 87 -0.76 2.55 -0.23
C TYR A 87 -0.44 3.28 -1.54
N ILE A 88 0.54 2.77 -2.29
CA ILE A 88 0.99 3.33 -3.56
C ILE A 88 1.16 2.20 -4.58
N ALA A 89 0.46 2.29 -5.72
CA ALA A 89 0.69 1.44 -6.89
C ALA A 89 1.17 2.31 -8.06
N ILE A 90 2.45 2.16 -8.40
CA ILE A 90 3.18 3.13 -9.23
C ILE A 90 2.61 3.22 -10.66
N MET A 91 2.42 2.08 -11.31
CA MET A 91 1.99 2.03 -12.71
C MET A 91 0.51 2.32 -12.90
N ASP A 92 -0.28 2.14 -11.84
CA ASP A 92 -1.72 2.41 -11.86
C ASP A 92 -2.02 3.84 -11.40
N ASN A 93 -0.99 4.63 -11.12
CA ASN A 93 -1.11 6.00 -10.62
C ASN A 93 -1.98 6.11 -9.35
N ILE A 94 -1.96 5.09 -8.50
CA ILE A 94 -2.70 5.07 -7.24
C ILE A 94 -1.77 5.53 -6.12
N ASP A 95 -2.23 6.54 -5.39
CA ASP A 95 -1.58 7.01 -4.17
C ASP A 95 -2.66 7.43 -3.17
N THR A 96 -2.77 6.66 -2.09
CA THR A 96 -3.79 6.92 -1.09
C THR A 96 -3.54 8.16 -0.26
N ASP A 97 -2.54 9.02 -0.52
CA ASP A 97 -2.45 10.38 0.07
C ASP A 97 -2.75 11.56 -0.89
N LYS A 98 -2.92 11.32 -2.20
CA LYS A 98 -3.22 12.35 -3.22
C LYS A 98 -4.66 12.47 -3.73
N GLY A 99 -5.50 11.50 -3.43
CA GLY A 99 -6.83 11.27 -3.99
C GLY A 99 -6.73 10.16 -5.04
N ILE A 100 -7.86 9.54 -5.39
CA ILE A 100 -7.93 8.76 -6.63
C ILE A 100 -8.94 9.44 -7.56
N SER A 101 -8.45 9.92 -8.70
CA SER A 101 -9.25 10.60 -9.72
C SER A 101 -9.98 9.63 -10.66
N ASP A 102 -9.37 8.49 -10.95
CA ASP A 102 -9.95 7.49 -11.87
C ASP A 102 -10.77 6.45 -11.09
N PRO A 103 -11.92 5.99 -11.62
CA PRO A 103 -12.73 4.99 -10.95
C PRO A 103 -11.98 3.66 -10.89
N VAL A 104 -11.53 3.32 -9.69
CA VAL A 104 -10.90 2.04 -9.36
C VAL A 104 -11.83 1.23 -8.45
N PRO A 105 -11.72 -0.11 -8.44
CA PRO A 105 -12.33 -0.90 -7.38
C PRO A 105 -11.92 -0.34 -6.01
N MET A 106 -12.88 -0.23 -5.09
CA MET A 106 -12.66 0.29 -3.73
C MET A 106 -12.37 1.80 -3.62
N GLN A 107 -12.76 2.61 -4.62
CA GLN A 107 -12.61 4.07 -4.59
C GLN A 107 -13.14 4.73 -3.30
N ASP A 108 -14.27 4.24 -2.77
CA ASP A 108 -14.86 4.75 -1.52
C ASP A 108 -13.91 4.58 -0.32
N LEU A 109 -13.23 3.42 -0.18
CA LEU A 109 -12.27 3.20 0.90
C LEU A 109 -11.08 4.15 0.81
N PHE A 110 -10.58 4.38 -0.41
CA PHE A 110 -9.47 5.30 -0.63
C PHE A 110 -9.88 6.72 -0.27
N ASN A 111 -11.05 7.18 -0.71
CA ASN A 111 -11.59 8.49 -0.37
C ASN A 111 -11.80 8.66 1.15
N GLU A 112 -12.30 7.63 1.85
CA GLU A 112 -12.43 7.62 3.31
C GLU A 112 -11.08 7.83 4.00
N TRP A 113 -10.03 7.12 3.54
CA TRP A 113 -8.66 7.29 4.05
C TRP A 113 -8.16 8.71 3.88
N HIS A 114 -8.26 9.27 2.67
CA HIS A 114 -7.82 10.63 2.33
C HIS A 114 -8.43 11.67 3.26
N ALA A 115 -9.76 11.60 3.41
CA ALA A 115 -10.51 12.50 4.27
C ALA A 115 -10.07 12.38 5.73
N LYS A 116 -9.90 11.15 6.24
CA LYS A 116 -9.49 10.88 7.63
C LYS A 116 -8.07 11.38 7.89
N ASN A 117 -7.11 11.09 7.02
CA ASN A 117 -5.71 11.48 7.22
C ASN A 117 -5.46 12.97 7.03
N THR A 118 -6.15 13.62 6.09
CA THR A 118 -6.12 15.08 5.98
C THR A 118 -6.66 15.73 7.25
N SER A 119 -7.77 15.21 7.79
CA SER A 119 -8.38 15.69 9.04
C SER A 119 -7.47 15.48 10.26
N GLN A 120 -6.74 14.35 10.34
CA GLN A 120 -5.79 14.08 11.42
C GLN A 120 -4.53 14.97 11.34
N LYS A 121 -3.98 15.16 10.13
CA LYS A 121 -2.86 16.10 9.90
C LYS A 121 -3.24 17.51 10.37
N VAL A 122 -4.45 17.99 10.05
CA VAL A 122 -4.96 19.30 10.48
C VAL A 122 -5.11 19.36 12.01
N ARG A 123 -5.71 18.36 12.65
CA ARG A 123 -5.84 18.33 14.13
C ARG A 123 -4.49 18.34 14.85
N ASN A 124 -3.50 17.62 14.34
CA ASN A 124 -2.17 17.58 14.95
C ASN A 124 -1.43 18.93 14.80
N VAL A 125 -1.68 19.69 13.74
CA VAL A 125 -1.16 21.06 13.58
C VAL A 125 -1.78 22.03 14.58
N PHE A 126 -3.08 21.89 14.90
CA PHE A 126 -3.75 22.74 15.90
C PHE A 126 -3.40 22.38 17.35
N ARG A 127 -2.93 21.15 17.61
CA ARG A 127 -2.54 20.70 18.94
C ARG A 127 -1.07 21.02 19.30
N ASN A 128 -0.28 21.44 18.32
CA ASN A 128 1.11 21.89 18.47
C ASN A 128 1.26 23.44 18.37
N LYS A 129 0.18 24.18 18.62
CA LYS A 129 0.23 25.62 18.93
C LYS A 129 -0.05 25.81 20.41
#